data_AF-A0A4P9YUA4-F1
#
_entry.id   AF-A0A4P9YUA4-F1
#
_cell.length_a   1.000
_cell.length_b   1.000
_cell.length_c   1.000
_cell.angle_alpha   90.00
_cell.angle_beta   90.00
_cell.angle_gamma   90.00
#
_symmetry.space_group_name_H-M   'P 1'
#
loop_
_entity.id
_entity.type
_entity.pdbx_description
1 polymer ?
#
loop_
_entity_poly.entity_id
_entity_poly.type
_entity_poly.pdbx_seq_one_letter_code
_entity_poly.pdbx_strand_id
1 'polypeptide(L)'
;MTNDTSDRSLFASLVNDVDDAITGRDHDDREFDLIVFGASGYMGRMICTYLAQNAPRTLKWAIAGRNSDKLVRVRNELVKIEERFKDMGVIVADMRHFNTLSTIAAKARLIINATGPYGELGIDMVKACVNEKTDYVDLSNENIFTRKIIDAFDAKARENHTMIIPACGFYSMPADLGAYVLTKHIRHKYHRETKRIKGTVQTQKEVLSRGAVHSILHAAKSFFSTLRQMLDPYYLVTGQGPRPANIRDFFLPIYYDSDFEGAQGFYLGSSGNEQVVRRTNQVKGYKYGEKFTYTESRTYTNRFTAMYYTATEVGFCSCLLFPPFRWFMRLVWPRWAGEPTQKKLEGGSWTMKFVGRVAYEKKHDKENIPKTVKAVLSDRTDPRVNGSVKLIVEAALAMIEDRHGLPGHNGGVLTPASALGTPLVERLRRVGVHIEVGEDAW
;
A
#
# COMPACT_ATOMS: atom_id res chain seq x y z
N MET A 1 -9.16 -17.24 -28.48
CA MET A 1 -9.32 -15.81 -28.84
C MET A 1 -10.73 -15.29 -28.55
N THR A 2 -11.34 -15.61 -27.40
CA THR A 2 -12.76 -15.26 -27.15
C THR A 2 -13.08 -14.79 -25.71
N ASN A 3 -12.08 -14.45 -24.90
CA ASN A 3 -12.29 -13.93 -23.52
C ASN A 3 -12.06 -12.42 -23.35
N ASP A 4 -11.67 -11.69 -24.41
CA ASP A 4 -11.33 -10.25 -24.31
C ASP A 4 -12.56 -9.32 -24.46
N THR A 5 -13.66 -9.84 -25.04
CA THR A 5 -14.88 -9.07 -25.28
C THR A 5 -15.82 -9.01 -24.08
N SER A 6 -15.85 -10.04 -23.22
CA SER A 6 -16.70 -10.07 -22.02
C SER A 6 -16.16 -9.21 -20.88
N ASP A 7 -14.83 -9.10 -20.73
CA ASP A 7 -14.23 -8.20 -19.75
C ASP A 7 -14.49 -6.74 -20.17
N ARG A 8 -14.31 -6.39 -21.45
CA ARG A 8 -14.59 -5.03 -21.95
C ARG A 8 -16.05 -4.59 -21.77
N SER A 9 -17.03 -5.49 -21.90
CA SER A 9 -18.44 -5.13 -21.68
C SER A 9 -18.78 -4.90 -20.20
N LEU A 10 -18.14 -5.64 -19.29
CA LEU A 10 -18.24 -5.44 -17.84
C LEU A 10 -17.52 -4.14 -17.41
N PHE A 11 -16.38 -3.83 -18.03
CA PHE A 11 -15.65 -2.57 -17.83
C PHE A 11 -16.43 -1.35 -18.36
N ALA A 12 -17.12 -1.49 -19.50
CA ALA A 12 -17.95 -0.42 -20.06
C ALA A 12 -19.21 -0.16 -19.21
N SER A 13 -19.81 -1.19 -18.60
CA SER A 13 -20.96 -1.01 -17.71
C SER A 13 -20.59 -0.38 -16.36
N LEU A 14 -19.35 -0.55 -15.88
CA LEU A 14 -18.86 0.14 -14.68
C LEU A 14 -18.80 1.67 -14.86
N VAL A 15 -18.58 2.14 -16.09
CA VAL A 15 -18.45 3.56 -16.47
C VAL A 15 -19.80 4.24 -16.72
N ASN A 16 -20.87 3.48 -17.03
CA ASN A 16 -22.10 4.04 -17.62
C ASN A 16 -23.33 4.19 -16.70
N ASP A 17 -23.22 3.96 -15.40
CA ASP A 17 -24.27 4.37 -14.44
C ASP A 17 -23.71 5.47 -13.53
N VAL A 18 -23.89 6.72 -13.97
CA VAL A 18 -23.62 7.94 -13.20
C VAL A 18 -24.80 8.87 -13.41
N ASP A 19 -25.84 8.69 -12.60
CA ASP A 19 -26.92 9.67 -12.47
C ASP A 19 -26.50 10.79 -11.51
N ASP A 20 -26.81 12.02 -11.93
CA ASP A 20 -26.58 13.27 -11.22
C ASP A 20 -27.41 13.35 -9.92
N ALA A 21 -26.84 12.84 -8.84
CA ALA A 21 -27.22 13.24 -7.48
C ALA A 21 -26.06 14.01 -6.85
N ILE A 22 -25.83 15.24 -7.32
CA ILE A 22 -24.92 16.19 -6.67
C ILE A 22 -25.56 16.56 -5.32
N THR A 23 -25.28 15.80 -4.27
CA THR A 23 -25.51 16.30 -2.92
C THR A 23 -24.35 17.25 -2.61
N GLY A 24 -24.63 18.56 -2.73
CA GLY A 24 -23.67 19.65 -2.52
C GLY A 24 -23.23 19.83 -1.07
N ARG A 25 -22.73 18.77 -0.41
CA ARG A 25 -22.04 18.89 0.88
C ARG A 25 -20.56 19.07 0.62
N ASP A 26 -19.99 20.15 1.17
CA ASP A 26 -18.55 20.39 1.13
C ASP A 26 -17.82 19.25 1.84
N HIS A 27 -16.56 19.00 1.47
CA HIS A 27 -15.76 17.91 2.06
C HIS A 27 -15.72 18.04 3.59
N ASP A 28 -15.65 19.26 4.13
CA ASP A 28 -15.56 19.50 5.57
C ASP A 28 -16.89 19.40 6.34
N ASP A 29 -18.04 19.34 5.67
CA ASP A 29 -19.38 19.30 6.28
C ASP A 29 -19.92 17.86 6.50
N ARG A 30 -19.03 16.87 6.54
CA ARG A 30 -19.41 15.46 6.69
C ARG A 30 -19.69 15.11 8.16
N GLU A 31 -20.56 14.12 8.35
CA GLU A 31 -20.92 13.62 9.68
C GLU A 31 -19.71 13.03 10.42
N PHE A 32 -18.83 12.36 9.68
CA PHE A 32 -17.60 11.77 10.19
C PHE A 32 -16.39 12.29 9.41
N ASP A 33 -15.31 12.55 10.13
CA ASP A 33 -13.99 12.72 9.53
C ASP A 33 -13.53 11.40 8.90
N LEU A 34 -13.81 10.28 9.57
CA LEU A 34 -13.26 8.98 9.19
C LEU A 34 -14.27 7.85 9.43
N ILE A 35 -14.39 6.95 8.46
CA ILE A 35 -15.07 5.66 8.65
C ILE A 35 -14.10 4.51 8.41
N VAL A 36 -14.02 3.57 9.38
CA VAL A 36 -13.31 2.30 9.20
C VAL A 36 -14.27 1.25 8.68
N PHE A 37 -14.16 0.93 7.39
CA PHE A 37 -14.97 -0.12 6.75
C PHE A 37 -14.29 -1.48 6.85
N GLY A 38 -15.03 -2.50 7.30
CA GLY A 38 -14.45 -3.80 7.65
C GLY A 38 -13.99 -3.88 9.11
N ALA A 39 -14.48 -2.99 9.97
CA ALA A 39 -14.05 -2.85 11.36
C ALA A 39 -14.16 -4.14 12.20
N SER A 40 -15.08 -5.05 11.85
CA SER A 40 -15.20 -6.35 12.54
C SER A 40 -14.18 -7.41 12.10
N GLY A 41 -13.45 -7.20 11.01
CA GLY A 41 -12.35 -8.05 10.57
C GLY A 41 -11.11 -7.89 11.46
N TYR A 42 -10.14 -8.80 11.36
CA TYR A 42 -8.95 -8.76 12.21
C TYR A 42 -8.17 -7.44 12.04
N MET A 43 -7.81 -7.08 10.80
CA MET A 43 -7.11 -5.81 10.52
C MET A 43 -7.97 -4.60 10.91
N GLY A 44 -9.27 -4.63 10.59
CA GLY A 44 -10.21 -3.57 10.97
C GLY A 44 -10.26 -3.32 12.48
N ARG A 45 -10.28 -4.39 13.30
CA ARG A 45 -10.23 -4.25 14.76
C ARG A 45 -8.91 -3.64 15.24
N MET A 46 -7.79 -4.08 14.67
CA MET A 46 -6.48 -3.52 15.02
C MET A 46 -6.38 -2.03 14.65
N ILE A 47 -6.92 -1.63 13.50
CA ILE A 47 -7.04 -0.23 13.07
C ILE A 47 -7.89 0.57 14.07
N CYS A 48 -9.06 0.04 14.46
CA CYS A 48 -9.94 0.67 15.44
C CYS A 48 -9.25 0.85 16.81
N THR A 49 -8.53 -0.17 17.28
CA THR A 49 -7.77 -0.10 18.54
C THR A 49 -6.66 0.95 18.47
N TYR A 50 -5.90 0.99 17.37
CA TYR A 50 -4.84 1.97 17.20
C TYR A 50 -5.39 3.40 17.14
N LEU A 51 -6.48 3.63 16.40
CA LEU A 51 -7.19 4.93 16.38
C LEU A 51 -7.66 5.32 17.78
N ALA A 52 -8.29 4.41 18.52
CA ALA A 52 -8.78 4.68 19.86
C ALA A 52 -7.67 5.09 20.85
N GLN A 53 -6.46 4.55 20.67
CA GLN A 53 -5.31 4.81 21.54
C GLN A 53 -4.51 6.07 21.15
N ASN A 54 -4.45 6.41 19.86
CA ASN A 54 -3.48 7.40 19.35
C ASN A 54 -4.10 8.58 18.61
N ALA A 55 -5.35 8.48 18.14
CA ALA A 55 -5.96 9.56 17.37
C ALA A 55 -6.33 10.76 18.27
N PRO A 56 -6.30 11.99 17.71
CA PRO A 56 -6.75 13.18 18.43
C PRO A 56 -8.16 13.01 18.97
N ARG A 57 -8.43 13.58 20.15
CA ARG A 57 -9.77 13.47 20.76
C ARG A 57 -10.87 14.15 19.96
N THR A 58 -10.50 15.11 19.12
CA THR A 58 -11.37 15.87 18.24
C THR A 58 -11.83 15.08 17.01
N LEU A 59 -11.17 13.96 16.67
CA LEU A 59 -11.52 13.16 15.50
C LEU A 59 -12.91 12.52 15.67
N LYS A 60 -13.84 12.85 14.76
CA LYS A 60 -15.17 12.23 14.70
C LYS A 60 -15.13 11.03 13.75
N TRP A 61 -15.17 9.82 14.27
CA TRP A 61 -15.09 8.62 13.43
C TRP A 61 -16.11 7.54 13.81
N ALA A 62 -16.42 6.68 12.84
CA ALA A 62 -17.36 5.59 12.97
C ALA A 62 -16.81 4.27 12.44
N ILE A 63 -17.45 3.16 12.86
CA ILE A 63 -17.14 1.82 12.38
C ILE A 63 -18.23 1.30 11.46
N ALA A 64 -17.83 0.65 10.37
CA ALA A 64 -18.76 0.11 9.39
C ALA A 64 -18.44 -1.34 8.98
N GLY A 65 -19.49 -2.08 8.62
CA GLY A 65 -19.38 -3.45 8.13
C GLY A 65 -20.71 -4.19 8.09
N ARG A 66 -20.70 -5.42 7.56
CA ARG A 66 -21.92 -6.17 7.23
C ARG A 66 -22.68 -6.80 8.41
N ASN A 67 -22.10 -6.84 9.61
CA ASN A 67 -22.69 -7.55 10.76
C ASN A 67 -22.73 -6.63 11.98
N SER A 68 -23.91 -6.14 12.31
CA SER A 68 -24.18 -5.22 13.43
C SER A 68 -23.66 -5.77 14.76
N ASP A 69 -23.96 -7.02 15.10
CA ASP A 69 -23.58 -7.61 16.39
C ASP A 69 -22.05 -7.66 16.57
N LYS A 70 -21.32 -7.96 15.50
CA LYS A 70 -19.85 -7.92 15.51
C LYS A 70 -19.33 -6.49 15.66
N LEU A 71 -19.96 -5.51 15.01
CA LEU A 71 -19.55 -4.11 15.18
C LEU A 71 -19.83 -3.60 16.60
N VAL A 72 -20.98 -3.96 17.19
CA VAL A 72 -21.29 -3.63 18.59
C VAL A 72 -20.26 -4.24 19.53
N ARG A 73 -19.80 -5.47 19.28
CA ARG A 73 -18.68 -6.06 20.04
C ARG A 73 -17.39 -5.25 19.91
N VAL A 74 -17.04 -4.82 18.70
CA VAL A 74 -15.87 -3.94 18.49
C VAL A 74 -16.04 -2.64 19.29
N ARG A 75 -17.18 -1.95 19.17
CA ARG A 75 -17.45 -0.74 19.97
C ARG A 75 -17.28 -1.00 21.46
N ASN A 76 -17.83 -2.09 21.98
CA ASN A 76 -17.71 -2.45 23.40
C ASN A 76 -16.27 -2.74 23.83
N GLU A 77 -15.41 -3.26 22.93
CA GLU A 77 -13.98 -3.39 23.17
C GLU A 77 -13.30 -2.00 23.24
N LEU A 78 -13.67 -1.08 22.35
CA LEU A 78 -13.14 0.29 22.36
C LEU A 78 -13.58 1.09 23.59
N VAL A 79 -14.81 0.88 24.09
CA VAL A 79 -15.30 1.50 25.34
C VAL A 79 -14.43 1.15 26.55
N LYS A 80 -13.77 -0.02 26.54
CA LYS A 80 -12.81 -0.40 27.59
C LYS A 80 -11.50 0.40 27.53
N ILE A 81 -11.19 1.00 26.37
CA ILE A 81 -10.04 1.88 26.19
C ILE A 81 -10.43 3.29 26.65
N GLU A 82 -11.53 3.84 26.13
CA GLU A 82 -12.08 5.12 26.58
C GLU A 82 -13.62 5.14 26.50
N GLU A 83 -14.26 5.68 27.55
CA GLU A 83 -15.72 5.67 27.69
C GLU A 83 -16.48 6.41 26.58
N ARG A 84 -15.87 7.45 25.99
CA ARG A 84 -16.49 8.27 24.91
C ARG A 84 -16.93 7.45 23.69
N PHE A 85 -16.37 6.26 23.49
CA PHE A 85 -16.73 5.39 22.37
C PHE A 85 -18.11 4.71 22.54
N LYS A 86 -18.81 4.92 23.66
CA LYS A 86 -20.19 4.46 23.85
C LYS A 86 -21.12 5.01 22.76
N ASP A 87 -20.90 6.27 22.39
CA ASP A 87 -21.71 7.00 21.41
C ASP A 87 -21.11 6.94 19.99
N MET A 88 -20.10 6.09 19.76
CA MET A 88 -19.49 5.91 18.44
C MET A 88 -20.53 5.41 17.43
N GLY A 89 -20.54 6.03 16.25
CA GLY A 89 -21.36 5.61 15.11
C GLY A 89 -21.05 4.17 14.70
N VAL A 90 -22.10 3.36 14.57
CA VAL A 90 -22.04 1.97 14.07
C VAL A 90 -22.93 1.87 12.85
N ILE A 91 -22.33 1.63 11.68
CA ILE A 91 -23.06 1.68 10.40
C ILE A 91 -23.01 0.31 9.72
N VAL A 92 -24.18 -0.21 9.36
CA VAL A 92 -24.25 -1.47 8.60
C VAL A 92 -24.09 -1.16 7.13
N ALA A 93 -23.07 -1.75 6.51
CA ALA A 93 -22.81 -1.65 5.07
C ALA A 93 -22.22 -2.95 4.54
N ASP A 94 -22.62 -3.33 3.32
CA ASP A 94 -22.23 -4.59 2.70
C ASP A 94 -21.74 -4.33 1.26
N MET A 95 -20.57 -4.87 0.92
CA MET A 95 -19.96 -4.75 -0.41
C MET A 95 -20.82 -5.35 -1.53
N ARG A 96 -21.79 -6.20 -1.19
CA ARG A 96 -22.76 -6.77 -2.14
C ARG A 96 -23.90 -5.80 -2.49
N HIS A 97 -23.99 -4.66 -1.82
CA HIS A 97 -25.07 -3.69 -1.96
C HIS A 97 -24.49 -2.27 -2.12
N PHE A 98 -24.29 -1.85 -3.37
CA PHE A 98 -23.68 -0.56 -3.73
C PHE A 98 -24.28 0.64 -3.00
N ASN A 99 -25.62 0.71 -2.87
CA ASN A 99 -26.30 1.80 -2.16
C ASN A 99 -25.83 1.98 -0.71
N THR A 100 -25.47 0.88 -0.03
CA THR A 100 -24.93 0.95 1.32
C THR A 100 -23.51 1.51 1.35
N LEU A 101 -22.73 1.31 0.28
CA LEU A 101 -21.40 1.88 0.10
C LEU A 101 -21.47 3.38 -0.19
N SER A 102 -22.37 3.81 -1.09
CA SER A 102 -22.63 5.24 -1.34
C SER A 102 -23.05 5.94 -0.05
N THR A 103 -23.93 5.31 0.75
CA THR A 103 -24.41 5.89 2.02
C THR A 103 -23.27 6.14 3.02
N ILE A 104 -22.32 5.20 3.15
CA ILE A 104 -21.18 5.42 4.07
C ILE A 104 -20.16 6.40 3.50
N ALA A 105 -19.92 6.40 2.18
CA ALA A 105 -19.04 7.38 1.55
C ALA A 105 -19.60 8.79 1.74
N ALA A 106 -20.90 9.00 1.46
CA ALA A 106 -21.57 10.28 1.64
C ALA A 106 -21.51 10.86 3.07
N LYS A 107 -21.30 10.01 4.09
CA LYS A 107 -21.21 10.41 5.49
C LYS A 107 -19.79 10.75 5.97
N ALA A 108 -18.76 10.46 5.18
CA ALA A 108 -17.36 10.56 5.59
C ALA A 108 -16.53 11.50 4.72
N ARG A 109 -15.52 12.13 5.34
CA ARG A 109 -14.40 12.76 4.64
C ARG A 109 -13.43 11.75 4.05
N LEU A 110 -13.18 10.67 4.81
CA LEU A 110 -12.25 9.61 4.47
C LEU A 110 -12.80 8.22 4.83
N ILE A 111 -12.58 7.25 3.96
CA ILE A 111 -12.80 5.82 4.25
C ILE A 111 -11.46 5.10 4.34
N ILE A 112 -11.23 4.42 5.48
CA ILE A 112 -10.24 3.34 5.57
C ILE A 112 -10.94 2.03 5.21
N ASN A 113 -10.59 1.44 4.07
CA ASN A 113 -11.09 0.14 3.68
C ASN A 113 -10.14 -0.98 4.15
N ALA A 114 -10.60 -1.76 5.13
CA ALA A 114 -9.90 -2.91 5.68
C ALA A 114 -10.51 -4.26 5.24
N THR A 115 -11.30 -4.28 4.16
CA THR A 115 -11.98 -5.48 3.68
C THR A 115 -11.39 -5.98 2.36
N GLY A 116 -10.59 -7.05 2.44
CA GLY A 116 -10.13 -7.83 1.28
C GLY A 116 -10.97 -9.11 1.08
N PRO A 117 -10.80 -9.80 -0.06
CA PRO A 117 -9.87 -9.50 -1.16
C PRO A 117 -10.33 -8.31 -2.03
N TYR A 118 -9.42 -7.38 -2.35
CA TYR A 118 -9.76 -6.11 -2.98
C TYR A 118 -10.11 -6.27 -4.46
N GLY A 119 -9.49 -7.22 -5.16
CA GLY A 119 -9.81 -7.50 -6.57
C GLY A 119 -11.25 -7.94 -6.84
N GLU A 120 -11.95 -8.48 -5.83
CA GLU A 120 -13.37 -8.83 -5.92
C GLU A 120 -14.28 -7.77 -5.32
N LEU A 121 -13.88 -7.17 -4.20
CA LEU A 121 -14.79 -6.37 -3.36
C LEU A 121 -14.45 -4.88 -3.29
N GLY A 122 -13.27 -4.48 -3.74
CA GLY A 122 -12.75 -3.13 -3.54
C GLY A 122 -13.25 -2.11 -4.57
N ILE A 123 -13.56 -2.53 -5.80
CA ILE A 123 -13.88 -1.62 -6.91
C ILE A 123 -15.11 -0.77 -6.59
N ASP A 124 -16.18 -1.40 -6.09
CA ASP A 124 -17.44 -0.71 -5.78
C ASP A 124 -17.29 0.29 -4.64
N MET A 125 -16.41 0.02 -3.66
CA MET A 125 -16.11 0.98 -2.61
C MET A 125 -15.37 2.20 -3.17
N VAL A 126 -14.39 2.00 -4.06
CA VAL A 126 -13.70 3.11 -4.72
C VAL A 126 -14.66 3.90 -5.60
N LYS A 127 -15.54 3.23 -6.36
CA LYS A 127 -16.60 3.88 -7.14
C LYS A 127 -17.48 4.76 -6.27
N ALA A 128 -17.97 4.24 -5.13
CA ALA A 128 -18.76 5.01 -4.18
C ALA A 128 -18.00 6.22 -3.63
N CYS A 129 -16.73 6.05 -3.25
CA CYS A 129 -15.90 7.15 -2.76
C CYS A 129 -15.72 8.25 -3.80
N VAL A 130 -15.44 7.89 -5.06
CA VAL A 130 -15.26 8.85 -6.16
C VAL A 130 -16.56 9.60 -6.48
N ASN A 131 -17.70 8.90 -6.48
CA ASN A 131 -19.00 9.49 -6.73
C ASN A 131 -19.39 10.49 -5.62
N GLU A 132 -19.14 10.13 -4.36
CA GLU A 132 -19.51 10.95 -3.20
C GLU A 132 -18.43 11.98 -2.82
N LYS A 133 -17.31 12.04 -3.57
CA LYS A 133 -16.15 12.90 -3.32
C LYS A 133 -15.49 12.67 -1.96
N THR A 134 -15.43 11.41 -1.55
CA THR A 134 -14.86 10.93 -0.28
C THR A 134 -13.47 10.39 -0.52
N ASP A 135 -12.49 10.83 0.27
CA ASP A 135 -11.14 10.30 0.16
C ASP A 135 -11.08 8.83 0.61
N TYR A 136 -10.08 8.08 0.13
CA TYR A 136 -9.98 6.64 0.34
C TYR A 136 -8.54 6.19 0.61
N VAL A 137 -8.37 5.28 1.58
CA VAL A 137 -7.13 4.53 1.80
C VAL A 137 -7.40 3.04 2.03
N ASP A 138 -6.47 2.17 1.61
CA ASP A 138 -6.56 0.73 1.89
C ASP A 138 -5.21 0.04 2.14
N LEU A 139 -5.26 -1.26 2.47
CA LEU A 139 -4.09 -2.11 2.68
C LEU A 139 -3.81 -3.03 1.47
N SER A 140 -4.32 -2.71 0.28
CA SER A 140 -4.23 -3.62 -0.87
C SER A 140 -2.77 -3.84 -1.28
N ASN A 141 -2.42 -5.11 -1.48
CA ASN A 141 -1.17 -5.52 -2.15
C ASN A 141 -1.51 -6.19 -3.49
N GLU A 142 -2.57 -5.71 -4.14
CA GLU A 142 -3.16 -6.29 -5.33
C GLU A 142 -3.02 -5.28 -6.48
N ASN A 143 -1.87 -5.28 -7.15
CA ASN A 143 -1.61 -4.28 -8.20
C ASN A 143 -2.53 -4.41 -9.41
N ILE A 144 -3.14 -5.57 -9.63
CA ILE A 144 -4.19 -5.75 -10.64
C ILE A 144 -5.43 -4.93 -10.26
N PHE A 145 -5.85 -4.99 -9.00
CA PHE A 145 -6.91 -4.13 -8.48
C PHE A 145 -6.53 -2.66 -8.60
N THR A 146 -5.31 -2.30 -8.17
CA THR A 146 -4.78 -0.93 -8.29
C THR A 146 -4.83 -0.43 -9.73
N ARG A 147 -4.44 -1.27 -10.70
CA ARG A 147 -4.50 -0.93 -12.12
C ARG A 147 -5.93 -0.68 -12.59
N LYS A 148 -6.88 -1.53 -12.20
CA LYS A 148 -8.30 -1.37 -12.55
C LYS A 148 -8.86 -0.05 -12.03
N ILE A 149 -8.56 0.33 -10.79
CA ILE A 149 -9.05 1.60 -10.24
C ILE A 149 -8.34 2.82 -10.87
N ILE A 150 -7.06 2.71 -11.24
CA ILE A 150 -6.38 3.76 -12.02
C ILE A 150 -7.10 3.96 -13.36
N ASP A 151 -7.31 2.88 -14.13
CA ASP A 151 -7.92 2.97 -15.46
C ASP A 151 -9.38 3.49 -15.38
N ALA A 152 -10.13 3.09 -14.35
CA ALA A 152 -11.55 3.44 -14.23
C ALA A 152 -11.82 4.81 -13.60
N PHE A 153 -11.02 5.23 -12.61
CA PHE A 153 -11.40 6.33 -11.71
C PHE A 153 -10.40 7.47 -11.60
N ASP A 154 -9.16 7.34 -12.11
CA ASP A 154 -8.11 8.35 -11.94
C ASP A 154 -8.49 9.72 -12.53
N ALA A 155 -9.19 9.74 -13.66
CA ALA A 155 -9.68 10.99 -14.27
C ALA A 155 -10.77 11.65 -13.41
N LYS A 156 -11.83 10.90 -13.05
CA LYS A 156 -12.95 11.44 -12.26
C LYS A 156 -12.52 11.84 -10.85
N ALA A 157 -11.62 11.10 -10.23
CA ALA A 157 -11.06 11.43 -8.93
C ALA A 157 -10.26 12.76 -8.97
N ARG A 158 -9.55 13.07 -10.06
CA ARG A 158 -8.91 14.40 -10.23
C ARG A 158 -9.93 15.52 -10.42
N GLU A 159 -10.93 15.29 -11.26
CA GLU A 159 -12.02 16.25 -11.48
C GLU A 159 -12.74 16.61 -10.16
N ASN A 160 -12.94 15.61 -9.30
CA ASN A 160 -13.60 15.75 -8.01
C ASN A 160 -12.64 16.15 -6.86
N HIS A 161 -11.35 16.36 -7.13
CA HIS A 161 -10.30 16.53 -6.12
C HIS A 161 -10.27 15.43 -5.05
N THR A 162 -10.75 14.22 -5.36
CA THR A 162 -10.83 13.08 -4.43
C THR A 162 -9.53 12.29 -4.44
N MET A 163 -8.92 12.08 -3.27
CA MET A 163 -7.69 11.29 -3.13
C MET A 163 -8.02 9.82 -2.90
N ILE A 164 -7.64 8.97 -3.85
CA ILE A 164 -7.71 7.52 -3.73
C ILE A 164 -6.29 6.98 -3.58
N ILE A 165 -5.94 6.45 -2.41
CA ILE A 165 -4.58 6.03 -2.08
C ILE A 165 -4.57 4.54 -1.66
N PRO A 166 -4.47 3.61 -2.62
CA PRO A 166 -4.25 2.21 -2.30
C PRO A 166 -2.87 1.95 -1.68
N ALA A 167 -2.70 0.74 -1.13
CA ALA A 167 -1.41 0.21 -0.68
C ALA A 167 -0.75 0.98 0.48
N CYS A 168 -1.56 1.47 1.42
CA CYS A 168 -1.11 2.17 2.62
C CYS A 168 -0.60 1.25 3.76
N GLY A 169 -0.18 0.03 3.45
CA GLY A 169 0.38 -0.94 4.39
C GLY A 169 1.89 -1.12 4.27
N PHE A 170 2.46 -2.03 5.08
CA PHE A 170 3.90 -2.29 5.10
C PHE A 170 4.45 -2.80 3.77
N TYR A 171 3.66 -3.52 2.97
CA TYR A 171 4.17 -4.08 1.72
C TYR A 171 4.77 -3.00 0.83
N SER A 172 4.02 -1.92 0.53
CA SER A 172 4.48 -0.91 -0.45
C SER A 172 4.78 0.48 0.10
N MET A 173 4.14 0.92 1.19
CA MET A 173 4.35 2.29 1.68
C MET A 173 5.80 2.58 2.09
N PRO A 174 6.51 1.73 2.86
CA PRO A 174 7.90 2.00 3.23
C PRO A 174 8.85 2.02 2.03
N ALA A 175 8.65 1.14 1.04
CA ALA A 175 9.41 1.15 -0.22
C ALA A 175 9.21 2.47 -0.98
N ASP A 176 7.95 2.90 -1.11
CA ASP A 176 7.56 4.13 -1.80
C ASP A 176 8.11 5.39 -1.10
N LEU A 177 7.96 5.47 0.23
CA LEU A 177 8.51 6.56 1.03
C LEU A 177 10.04 6.55 1.06
N GLY A 178 10.69 5.38 1.13
CA GLY A 178 12.14 5.25 1.07
C GLY A 178 12.72 5.80 -0.23
N ALA A 179 12.11 5.47 -1.37
CA ALA A 179 12.47 6.06 -2.66
C ALA A 179 12.21 7.57 -2.69
N TYR A 180 11.09 8.03 -2.12
CA TYR A 180 10.74 9.46 -2.06
C TYR A 180 11.72 10.30 -1.23
N VAL A 181 12.07 9.88 -0.01
CA VAL A 181 13.00 10.66 0.84
C VAL A 181 14.39 10.74 0.23
N LEU A 182 14.84 9.65 -0.40
CA LEU A 182 16.14 9.57 -1.04
C LEU A 182 16.20 10.47 -2.29
N THR A 183 15.21 10.37 -3.17
CA THR A 183 15.12 11.23 -4.37
C THR A 183 14.98 12.71 -4.00
N LYS A 184 14.19 13.03 -2.96
CA LYS A 184 14.08 14.39 -2.43
C LYS A 184 15.43 14.91 -1.92
N HIS A 185 16.18 14.09 -1.17
CA HIS A 185 17.50 14.44 -0.65
C HIS A 185 18.52 14.68 -1.77
N ILE A 186 18.59 13.78 -2.76
CA ILE A 186 19.49 13.92 -3.92
C ILE A 186 19.19 15.22 -4.66
N ARG A 187 17.91 15.50 -4.94
CA ARG A 187 17.52 16.72 -5.65
C ARG A 187 17.84 17.99 -4.86
N HIS A 188 17.64 17.98 -3.55
CA HIS A 188 17.93 19.12 -2.69
C HIS A 188 19.44 19.37 -2.54
N LYS A 189 20.23 18.33 -2.31
CA LYS A 189 21.67 18.44 -2.04
C LYS A 189 22.50 18.65 -3.30
N TYR A 190 22.16 17.99 -4.40
CA TYR A 190 22.98 17.99 -5.61
C TYR A 190 22.33 18.70 -6.79
N HIS A 191 21.06 19.09 -6.71
CA HIS A 191 20.31 19.66 -7.84
C HIS A 191 20.36 18.75 -9.07
N ARG A 192 20.16 17.44 -8.86
CA ARG A 192 20.20 16.39 -9.88
C ARG A 192 19.05 15.41 -9.72
N GLU A 193 18.79 14.65 -10.77
CA GLU A 193 17.90 13.50 -10.76
C GLU A 193 18.58 12.28 -10.11
N THR A 194 17.76 11.26 -9.81
CA THR A 194 18.23 9.99 -9.29
C THR A 194 18.32 8.97 -10.42
N LYS A 195 19.50 8.37 -10.62
CA LYS A 195 19.69 7.35 -11.66
C LYS A 195 19.04 6.03 -11.28
N ARG A 196 19.30 5.58 -10.05
CA ARG A 196 18.88 4.26 -9.57
C ARG A 196 18.76 4.27 -8.06
N ILE A 197 17.77 3.54 -7.54
CA ILE A 197 17.70 3.14 -6.14
C ILE A 197 17.67 1.61 -6.05
N LYS A 198 18.44 1.07 -5.11
CA LYS A 198 18.32 -0.30 -4.63
C LYS A 198 17.70 -0.25 -3.24
N GLY A 199 16.69 -1.07 -2.98
CA GLY A 199 16.11 -1.30 -1.66
C GLY A 199 16.42 -2.71 -1.18
N THR A 200 16.60 -2.89 0.12
CA THR A 200 16.64 -4.21 0.74
C THR A 200 15.82 -4.25 2.02
N VAL A 201 15.11 -5.36 2.23
CA VAL A 201 14.25 -5.56 3.40
C VAL A 201 14.84 -6.59 4.37
N GLN A 202 14.70 -6.32 5.66
CA GLN A 202 14.99 -7.22 6.77
C GLN A 202 13.80 -7.19 7.73
N THR A 203 13.32 -8.36 8.13
CA THR A 203 12.11 -8.50 8.96
C THR A 203 12.32 -9.56 10.02
N GLN A 204 11.72 -9.36 11.19
CA GLN A 204 11.67 -10.33 12.27
C GLN A 204 10.22 -10.61 12.66
N LYS A 205 9.91 -11.89 12.90
CA LYS A 205 8.58 -12.40 13.31
C LYS A 205 7.45 -11.93 12.39
N GLU A 206 7.51 -12.37 11.14
CA GLU A 206 6.43 -12.16 10.19
C GLU A 206 5.25 -13.10 10.49
N VAL A 207 4.09 -12.56 10.83
CA VAL A 207 2.88 -13.34 11.05
C VAL A 207 1.80 -12.96 10.04
N LEU A 208 1.15 -13.96 9.44
CA LEU A 208 0.04 -13.76 8.53
C LEU A 208 -1.29 -13.87 9.29
N SER A 209 -2.22 -12.94 9.01
CA SER A 209 -3.61 -13.07 9.45
C SER A 209 -4.38 -14.02 8.53
N ARG A 210 -5.54 -14.52 9.00
CA ARG A 210 -6.42 -15.37 8.16
C ARG A 210 -6.88 -14.66 6.90
N GLY A 211 -7.16 -13.35 7.00
CA GLY A 211 -7.54 -12.52 5.86
C GLY A 211 -6.44 -12.43 4.80
N ALA A 212 -5.18 -12.32 5.23
CA ALA A 212 -4.05 -12.33 4.31
C ALA A 212 -3.90 -13.68 3.59
N VAL A 213 -4.05 -14.80 4.31
CA VAL A 213 -4.04 -16.16 3.71
C VAL A 213 -5.15 -16.30 2.65
N HIS A 214 -6.37 -15.84 2.96
CA HIS A 214 -7.47 -15.87 2.01
C HIS A 214 -7.17 -15.05 0.75
N SER A 215 -6.59 -13.86 0.92
CA SER A 215 -6.20 -12.97 -0.18
C SER A 215 -5.13 -13.62 -1.07
N ILE A 216 -4.12 -14.28 -0.48
CA ILE A 216 -3.09 -15.00 -1.24
C ILE A 216 -3.70 -16.16 -2.06
N LEU A 217 -4.54 -16.98 -1.44
CA LEU A 217 -5.20 -18.09 -2.12
C LEU A 217 -6.15 -17.60 -3.22
N HIS A 218 -6.76 -16.44 -3.03
CA HIS A 218 -7.60 -15.80 -4.03
C HIS A 218 -6.76 -15.34 -5.23
N ALA A 219 -5.68 -14.59 -4.99
CA ALA A 219 -4.78 -14.12 -6.04
C ALA A 219 -4.16 -15.27 -6.86
N ALA A 220 -3.85 -16.40 -6.21
CA ALA A 220 -3.31 -17.58 -6.87
C ALA A 220 -4.24 -18.19 -7.93
N LYS A 221 -5.57 -17.99 -7.85
CA LYS A 221 -6.51 -18.48 -8.87
C LYS A 221 -6.30 -17.82 -10.22
N SER A 222 -5.94 -16.54 -10.23
CA SER A 222 -5.76 -15.74 -11.44
C SER A 222 -4.30 -15.62 -11.85
N PHE A 223 -3.38 -16.36 -11.22
CA PHE A 223 -1.95 -16.19 -11.45
C PHE A 223 -1.56 -16.37 -12.93
N PHE A 224 -2.00 -17.46 -13.58
CA PHE A 224 -1.62 -17.70 -14.98
C PHE A 224 -2.14 -16.62 -15.94
N SER A 225 -3.35 -16.10 -15.72
CA SER A 225 -3.91 -15.04 -16.54
C SER A 225 -3.29 -13.67 -16.26
N THR A 226 -2.58 -13.52 -15.13
CA THR A 226 -2.06 -12.23 -14.65
C THR A 226 -0.54 -12.20 -14.51
N LEU A 227 0.14 -13.29 -14.85
CA LEU A 227 1.59 -13.46 -14.70
C LEU A 227 2.37 -12.38 -15.45
N ARG A 228 1.97 -12.08 -16.69
CA ARG A 228 2.61 -11.04 -17.50
C ARG A 228 2.53 -9.67 -16.82
N GLN A 229 1.39 -9.36 -16.20
CA GLN A 229 1.13 -8.12 -15.48
C GLN A 229 1.95 -8.06 -14.17
N MET A 230 2.06 -9.19 -13.46
CA MET A 230 2.90 -9.28 -12.25
C MET A 230 4.39 -9.12 -12.55
N LEU A 231 4.84 -9.59 -13.72
CA LEU A 231 6.24 -9.51 -14.14
C LEU A 231 6.61 -8.18 -14.81
N ASP A 232 5.66 -7.39 -15.31
CA ASP A 232 5.93 -6.06 -15.89
C ASP A 232 6.23 -5.04 -14.77
N PRO A 233 7.46 -4.54 -14.61
CA PRO A 233 7.78 -3.57 -13.55
C PRO A 233 7.08 -2.22 -13.74
N TYR A 234 6.54 -1.95 -14.93
CA TYR A 234 5.83 -0.73 -15.29
C TYR A 234 4.33 -0.94 -15.42
N TYR A 235 3.79 -2.04 -14.88
CA TYR A 235 2.36 -2.37 -15.02
C TYR A 235 1.42 -1.27 -14.51
N LEU A 236 1.77 -0.60 -13.40
CA LEU A 236 0.99 0.52 -12.85
C LEU A 236 1.23 1.85 -13.57
N VAL A 237 2.25 1.95 -14.42
CA VAL A 237 2.55 3.16 -15.21
C VAL A 237 1.62 3.20 -16.42
N THR A 238 0.86 4.28 -16.57
CA THR A 238 -0.13 4.46 -17.66
C THR A 238 0.47 5.21 -18.86
N GLY A 239 -0.13 5.07 -20.05
CA GLY A 239 0.31 5.81 -21.25
C GLY A 239 1.71 5.46 -21.77
N GLN A 240 2.30 6.35 -22.58
CA GLN A 240 3.61 6.17 -23.23
C GLN A 240 4.78 6.76 -22.43
N GLY A 241 4.75 6.59 -21.10
CA GLY A 241 5.83 7.06 -20.23
C GLY A 241 7.21 6.46 -20.58
N PRO A 242 8.32 7.10 -20.17
CA PRO A 242 9.66 6.57 -20.33
C PRO A 242 9.76 5.14 -19.76
N ARG A 243 10.17 4.20 -20.62
CA ARG A 243 10.52 2.82 -20.25
C ARG A 243 12.00 2.63 -20.56
N PRO A 244 12.89 2.67 -19.56
CA PRO A 244 14.32 2.46 -19.75
C PRO A 244 14.58 1.13 -20.49
N ALA A 245 15.37 1.16 -21.56
CA ALA A 245 15.86 -0.05 -22.19
C ALA A 245 16.75 -0.83 -21.20
N ASN A 246 16.64 -2.16 -21.16
CA ASN A 246 17.42 -3.06 -20.29
C ASN A 246 17.03 -3.07 -18.80
N ILE A 247 15.75 -2.96 -18.49
CA ILE A 247 15.28 -3.42 -17.17
C ILE A 247 15.56 -4.92 -17.13
N ARG A 248 16.31 -5.40 -16.13
CA ARG A 248 16.55 -6.84 -15.97
C ARG A 248 15.19 -7.53 -15.90
N ASP A 249 14.88 -8.31 -16.94
CA ASP A 249 13.83 -9.30 -16.88
C ASP A 249 14.04 -10.14 -15.62
N PHE A 250 12.94 -10.41 -14.91
CA PHE A 250 12.85 -11.15 -13.67
C PHE A 250 14.00 -12.17 -13.52
N PHE A 251 15.04 -11.77 -12.80
CA PHE A 251 16.16 -12.64 -12.46
C PHE A 251 15.96 -13.01 -11.00
N LEU A 252 16.26 -14.25 -10.62
CA LEU A 252 16.35 -14.68 -9.23
C LEU A 252 17.83 -14.64 -8.79
N PRO A 253 18.56 -13.50 -8.86
CA PRO A 253 19.94 -13.51 -8.42
C PRO A 253 19.94 -13.70 -6.91
N ILE A 254 20.56 -14.78 -6.49
CA ILE A 254 21.22 -14.80 -5.19
C ILE A 254 22.61 -14.22 -5.46
N TYR A 255 22.93 -13.09 -4.83
CA TYR A 255 24.17 -12.37 -5.08
C TYR A 255 24.65 -11.66 -3.83
N TYR A 256 25.94 -11.34 -3.76
CA TYR A 256 26.45 -10.45 -2.73
C TYR A 256 26.35 -9.01 -3.23
N ASP A 257 25.80 -8.10 -2.42
CA ASP A 257 25.76 -6.68 -2.71
C ASP A 257 26.65 -5.93 -1.72
N SER A 258 27.71 -5.31 -2.24
CA SER A 258 28.66 -4.55 -1.44
C SER A 258 28.04 -3.33 -0.79
N ASP A 259 27.02 -2.73 -1.40
CA ASP A 259 26.38 -1.54 -0.82
C ASP A 259 25.61 -1.90 0.46
N PHE A 260 25.15 -3.15 0.61
CA PHE A 260 24.43 -3.65 1.78
C PHE A 260 25.27 -4.59 2.66
N GLU A 261 26.52 -4.85 2.26
CA GLU A 261 27.46 -5.76 2.93
C GLU A 261 26.87 -7.16 3.20
N GLY A 262 25.99 -7.65 2.33
CA GLY A 262 25.20 -8.85 2.63
C GLY A 262 24.73 -9.62 1.41
N ALA A 263 24.42 -10.89 1.63
CA ALA A 263 23.81 -11.74 0.60
C ALA A 263 22.36 -11.27 0.35
N GLN A 264 22.05 -10.96 -0.90
CA GLN A 264 20.73 -10.59 -1.37
C GLN A 264 20.05 -11.80 -2.01
N GLY A 265 18.75 -11.92 -1.80
CA GLY A 265 17.91 -12.91 -2.47
C GLY A 265 16.55 -12.35 -2.85
N PHE A 266 15.71 -13.23 -3.39
CA PHE A 266 14.37 -12.89 -3.84
C PHE A 266 13.51 -12.41 -2.66
N TYR A 267 12.70 -11.39 -2.94
CA TYR A 267 11.68 -10.92 -2.02
C TYR A 267 10.34 -10.92 -2.75
N LEU A 268 9.37 -11.70 -2.27
CA LEU A 268 8.07 -11.80 -2.92
C LEU A 268 7.35 -10.44 -3.12
N GLY A 269 7.56 -9.47 -2.22
CA GLY A 269 6.95 -8.13 -2.34
C GLY A 269 7.63 -7.20 -3.35
N SER A 270 8.82 -7.56 -3.86
CA SER A 270 9.65 -6.68 -4.69
C SER A 270 8.93 -6.22 -5.96
N SER A 271 8.30 -7.13 -6.72
CA SER A 271 7.60 -6.78 -7.96
C SER A 271 6.44 -5.81 -7.74
N GLY A 272 5.69 -6.00 -6.65
CA GLY A 272 4.60 -5.11 -6.28
C GLY A 272 5.09 -3.71 -5.95
N ASN A 273 6.12 -3.63 -5.12
CA ASN A 273 6.73 -2.37 -4.68
C ASN A 273 7.40 -1.62 -5.82
N GLU A 274 8.06 -2.35 -6.69
CA GLU A 274 8.68 -1.83 -7.90
C GLU A 274 7.70 -1.09 -8.80
N GLN A 275 6.48 -1.62 -8.96
CA GLN A 275 5.43 -0.98 -9.73
C GLN A 275 4.89 0.28 -9.03
N VAL A 276 4.71 0.25 -7.70
CA VAL A 276 4.25 1.40 -6.91
C VAL A 276 5.25 2.56 -6.97
N VAL A 277 6.54 2.30 -6.72
CA VAL A 277 7.59 3.33 -6.76
C VAL A 277 7.68 4.00 -8.15
N ARG A 278 7.55 3.21 -9.23
CA ARG A 278 7.56 3.75 -10.60
C ARG A 278 6.30 4.54 -10.91
N ARG A 279 5.13 4.12 -10.39
CA ARG A 279 3.90 4.91 -10.47
C ARG A 279 4.05 6.25 -9.74
N THR A 280 4.67 6.28 -8.57
CA THR A 280 5.01 7.54 -7.87
C THR A 280 5.83 8.47 -8.75
N ASN A 281 6.86 7.95 -9.43
CA ASN A 281 7.66 8.76 -10.34
C ASN A 281 6.80 9.36 -11.46
N GLN A 282 5.93 8.56 -12.10
CA GLN A 282 5.02 9.04 -13.14
C GLN A 282 4.05 10.12 -12.62
N VAL A 283 3.36 9.88 -11.50
CA VAL A 283 2.37 10.83 -10.94
C VAL A 283 3.02 12.16 -10.59
N LYS A 284 4.30 12.15 -10.19
CA LYS A 284 5.05 13.37 -9.89
C LYS A 284 5.66 14.04 -11.13
N GLY A 285 5.33 13.61 -12.35
CA GLY A 285 5.86 14.16 -13.59
C GLY A 285 7.33 13.81 -13.81
N TYR A 286 7.69 12.56 -13.53
CA TYR A 286 9.05 12.01 -13.69
C TYR A 286 10.16 12.73 -12.90
N LYS A 287 9.80 13.38 -11.79
CA LYS A 287 10.73 14.14 -10.92
C LYS A 287 11.83 13.30 -10.26
N TYR A 288 11.74 11.96 -10.25
CA TYR A 288 12.87 11.11 -9.82
C TYR A 288 13.90 10.95 -10.94
N GLY A 289 13.47 11.11 -12.19
CA GLY A 289 14.24 10.98 -13.42
C GLY A 289 13.50 10.10 -14.44
N GLU A 290 13.59 10.44 -15.73
CA GLU A 290 12.95 9.66 -16.80
C GLU A 290 13.58 8.27 -16.97
N LYS A 291 14.88 8.16 -16.68
CA LYS A 291 15.65 6.90 -16.71
C LYS A 291 15.79 6.25 -15.34
N PHE A 292 15.02 6.71 -14.36
CA PHE A 292 15.05 6.21 -12.99
C PHE A 292 14.73 4.71 -12.94
N THR A 293 15.48 3.97 -12.11
CA THR A 293 15.24 2.55 -11.86
C THR A 293 15.16 2.28 -10.36
N TYR A 294 14.26 1.37 -9.96
CA TYR A 294 14.13 0.90 -8.59
C TYR A 294 14.16 -0.62 -8.58
N THR A 295 14.98 -1.22 -7.72
CA THR A 295 15.06 -2.69 -7.57
C THR A 295 15.06 -3.03 -6.10
N GLU A 296 14.39 -4.11 -5.71
CA GLU A 296 14.27 -4.52 -4.31
C GLU A 296 14.67 -5.97 -4.08
N SER A 297 15.34 -6.24 -2.97
CA SER A 297 15.76 -7.58 -2.55
C SER A 297 15.56 -7.78 -1.04
N ARG A 298 15.84 -8.98 -0.54
CA ARG A 298 15.91 -9.27 0.89
C ARG A 298 17.35 -9.58 1.27
N THR A 299 17.83 -8.97 2.35
CA THR A 299 19.17 -9.25 2.89
C THR A 299 19.12 -10.48 3.79
N TYR A 300 20.08 -11.37 3.61
CA TYR A 300 20.29 -12.58 4.39
C TYR A 300 21.69 -12.58 5.00
N THR A 301 21.86 -13.38 6.06
CA THR A 301 23.13 -13.52 6.77
C THR A 301 24.25 -14.09 5.89
N ASN A 302 23.92 -14.98 4.96
CA ASN A 302 24.89 -15.55 4.02
C ASN A 302 24.19 -16.09 2.75
N ARG A 303 25.00 -16.50 1.77
CA ARG A 303 24.51 -17.00 0.48
C ARG A 303 23.63 -18.25 0.60
N PHE A 304 23.89 -19.12 1.58
CA PHE A 304 23.14 -20.37 1.76
C PHE A 304 21.76 -20.08 2.33
N THR A 305 21.65 -19.18 3.30
CA THR A 305 20.34 -18.75 3.81
C THR A 305 19.55 -18.02 2.73
N ALA A 306 20.19 -17.16 1.95
CA ALA A 306 19.56 -16.53 0.78
C ALA A 306 19.00 -17.56 -0.20
N MET A 307 19.79 -18.59 -0.54
CA MET A 307 19.37 -19.67 -1.43
C MET A 307 18.21 -20.49 -0.88
N TYR A 308 18.30 -20.91 0.38
CA TYR A 308 17.26 -21.70 1.04
C TYR A 308 15.91 -20.97 1.08
N TYR A 309 15.90 -19.71 1.55
CA TYR A 309 14.66 -18.94 1.65
C TYR A 309 14.12 -18.56 0.28
N THR A 310 14.98 -18.18 -0.68
CA THR A 310 14.55 -17.91 -2.06
C THR A 310 13.91 -19.15 -2.69
N ALA A 311 14.55 -20.32 -2.57
CA ALA A 311 14.00 -21.58 -3.09
C ALA A 311 12.68 -21.95 -2.42
N THR A 312 12.56 -21.69 -1.11
CA THR A 312 11.31 -21.95 -0.36
C THR A 312 10.19 -21.02 -0.80
N GLU A 313 10.43 -19.72 -0.92
CA GLU A 313 9.42 -18.74 -1.38
C GLU A 313 8.97 -19.05 -2.81
N VAL A 314 9.93 -19.24 -3.74
CA VAL A 314 9.64 -19.56 -5.14
C VAL A 314 8.95 -20.92 -5.27
N GLY A 315 9.44 -21.93 -4.55
CA GLY A 315 8.86 -23.27 -4.55
C GLY A 315 7.43 -23.25 -4.00
N PHE A 316 7.19 -22.54 -2.91
CA PHE A 316 5.84 -22.37 -2.35
C PHE A 316 4.90 -21.67 -3.33
N CYS A 317 5.32 -20.57 -3.95
CA CYS A 317 4.51 -19.86 -4.95
C CYS A 317 4.23 -20.74 -6.18
N SER A 318 5.21 -21.55 -6.59
CA SER A 318 5.07 -22.51 -7.69
C SER A 318 4.07 -23.61 -7.34
N CYS A 319 4.11 -24.13 -6.11
CA CYS A 319 3.13 -25.11 -5.62
C CYS A 319 1.70 -24.56 -5.63
N LEU A 320 1.50 -23.27 -5.33
CA LEU A 320 0.20 -22.62 -5.44
C LEU A 320 -0.36 -22.58 -6.88
N LEU A 321 0.44 -22.87 -7.90
CA LEU A 321 -0.09 -22.98 -9.27
C LEU A 321 -0.88 -24.27 -9.48
N PHE A 322 -0.55 -25.33 -8.73
CA PHE A 322 -1.18 -26.63 -8.84
C PHE A 322 -2.54 -26.66 -8.10
N PRO A 323 -3.67 -26.89 -8.80
CA PRO A 323 -4.99 -26.88 -8.17
C PRO A 323 -5.15 -27.82 -6.96
N PRO A 324 -4.62 -29.07 -6.96
CA PRO A 324 -4.71 -29.94 -5.79
C PRO A 324 -4.01 -29.38 -4.56
N PHE A 325 -2.82 -28.78 -4.73
CA PHE A 325 -2.10 -28.14 -3.64
C PHE A 325 -2.86 -26.92 -3.09
N ARG A 326 -3.43 -26.08 -3.98
CA ARG A 326 -4.29 -24.97 -3.55
C ARG A 326 -5.50 -25.43 -2.75
N TRP A 327 -6.17 -26.49 -3.21
CA TRP A 327 -7.33 -27.06 -2.51
C TRP A 327 -6.93 -27.55 -1.11
N PHE A 328 -5.81 -28.26 -1.01
CA PHE A 328 -5.26 -28.71 0.27
C PHE A 328 -4.94 -27.52 1.19
N MET A 329 -4.21 -26.52 0.68
CA MET A 329 -3.85 -25.31 1.44
C MET A 329 -5.08 -24.51 1.89
N ARG A 330 -6.14 -24.46 1.09
CA ARG A 330 -7.42 -23.84 1.47
C ARG A 330 -8.06 -24.53 2.68
N LEU A 331 -7.88 -25.84 2.84
CA LEU A 331 -8.40 -26.59 3.98
C LEU A 331 -7.54 -26.44 5.24
N VAL A 332 -6.20 -26.53 5.10
CA VAL A 332 -5.30 -26.61 6.26
C VAL A 332 -4.78 -25.25 6.73
N TRP A 333 -4.44 -24.34 5.82
CA TRP A 333 -3.71 -23.13 6.16
C TRP A 333 -4.52 -22.16 7.03
N PRO A 334 -5.81 -21.89 6.80
CA PRO A 334 -6.59 -21.02 7.69
C PRO A 334 -6.70 -21.57 9.12
N ARG A 335 -6.69 -22.90 9.27
CA ARG A 335 -6.73 -23.59 10.57
C ARG A 335 -5.40 -23.41 11.31
N TRP A 336 -4.28 -23.58 10.61
CA TRP A 336 -2.94 -23.44 11.18
C TRP A 336 -2.52 -21.99 11.42
N ALA A 337 -2.88 -21.07 10.52
CA ALA A 337 -2.50 -19.66 10.61
C ALA A 337 -3.14 -18.99 11.83
N GLY A 338 -4.40 -19.31 12.15
CA GLY A 338 -5.13 -18.64 13.23
C GLY A 338 -5.20 -17.12 13.06
N GLU A 339 -5.86 -16.41 13.98
CA GLU A 339 -5.59 -14.97 14.08
C GLU A 339 -4.34 -14.77 14.96
N PRO A 340 -3.40 -13.89 14.57
CA PRO A 340 -2.23 -13.63 15.39
C PRO A 340 -2.63 -13.10 16.77
N THR A 341 -2.10 -13.72 17.82
CA THR A 341 -2.24 -13.22 19.19
C THR A 341 -1.23 -12.11 19.43
N GLN A 342 -1.51 -11.19 20.36
CA GLN A 342 -0.60 -10.09 20.68
C GLN A 342 0.82 -10.58 21.01
N LYS A 343 0.92 -11.67 21.78
CA LYS A 343 2.18 -12.35 22.12
C LYS A 343 2.99 -12.81 20.90
N LYS A 344 2.35 -13.16 19.78
CA LYS A 344 3.04 -13.53 18.53
C LYS A 344 3.59 -12.32 17.77
N LEU A 345 2.98 -11.15 17.96
CA LEU A 345 3.40 -9.89 17.34
C LEU A 345 4.50 -9.18 18.13
N GLU A 346 4.57 -9.42 19.44
CA GLU A 346 5.57 -8.84 20.34
C GLU A 346 7.01 -9.16 19.93
N GLY A 347 7.86 -8.13 19.93
CA GLY A 347 9.25 -8.22 19.51
C GLY A 347 9.43 -8.47 18.01
N GLY A 348 8.40 -8.22 17.19
CA GLY A 348 8.57 -8.05 15.75
C GLY A 348 9.36 -6.78 15.44
N SER A 349 10.03 -6.76 14.31
CA SER A 349 10.72 -5.56 13.81
C SER A 349 10.90 -5.63 12.32
N TRP A 350 11.08 -4.48 11.69
CA TRP A 350 11.43 -4.40 10.29
C TRP A 350 12.39 -3.24 10.03
N THR A 351 13.25 -3.44 9.04
CA THR A 351 14.21 -2.45 8.56
C THR A 351 14.27 -2.55 7.04
N MET A 352 14.12 -1.41 6.37
CA MET A 352 14.38 -1.27 4.95
C MET A 352 15.53 -0.30 4.74
N LYS A 353 16.55 -0.75 4.02
CA LYS A 353 17.71 0.07 3.66
C LYS A 353 17.67 0.38 2.18
N PHE A 354 18.04 1.60 1.82
CA PHE A 354 18.03 2.09 0.45
C PHE A 354 19.37 2.71 0.10
N VAL A 355 19.81 2.48 -1.14
CA VAL A 355 21.03 3.05 -1.70
C VAL A 355 20.68 3.65 -3.05
N GLY A 356 20.78 4.96 -3.17
CA GLY A 356 20.52 5.69 -4.41
C GLY A 356 21.78 6.29 -5.01
N ARG A 357 21.84 6.26 -6.33
CA ARG A 357 22.93 6.80 -7.14
C ARG A 357 22.44 8.05 -7.86
N VAL A 358 23.21 9.13 -7.75
CA VAL A 358 22.92 10.40 -8.42
C VAL A 358 23.08 10.24 -9.94
N ALA A 359 22.24 10.91 -10.74
CA ALA A 359 22.41 10.96 -12.18
C ALA A 359 23.63 11.81 -12.57
N TYR A 360 24.45 11.27 -13.47
CA TYR A 360 25.67 11.92 -13.98
C TYR A 360 25.38 12.75 -15.23
N GLU A 361 26.04 13.89 -15.33
CA GLU A 361 26.10 14.68 -16.56
C GLU A 361 27.55 15.04 -16.89
N LYS A 362 28.04 14.52 -18.03
CA LYS A 362 29.43 14.72 -18.51
C LYS A 362 29.88 16.18 -18.55
N LYS A 363 28.95 17.14 -18.68
CA LYS A 363 29.25 18.58 -18.72
C LYS A 363 29.61 19.18 -17.36
N HIS A 364 29.15 18.58 -16.26
CA HIS A 364 29.31 19.15 -14.91
C HIS A 364 30.21 18.32 -13.99
N ASP A 365 30.39 17.03 -14.25
CA ASP A 365 31.19 16.14 -13.40
C ASP A 365 32.60 15.91 -13.99
N LYS A 366 33.53 16.87 -13.78
CA LYS A 366 34.91 16.77 -14.25
C LYS A 366 35.68 15.58 -13.67
N GLU A 367 35.30 15.11 -12.49
CA GLU A 367 35.98 14.01 -11.77
C GLU A 367 35.23 12.66 -11.86
N ASN A 368 34.04 12.62 -12.46
CA ASN A 368 33.28 11.39 -12.71
C ASN A 368 33.09 10.47 -11.48
N ILE A 369 32.91 11.02 -10.27
CA ILE A 369 32.83 10.23 -9.02
C ILE A 369 31.38 9.86 -8.65
N PRO A 370 31.06 8.56 -8.57
CA PRO A 370 30.20 7.82 -7.63
C PRO A 370 29.24 8.42 -6.59
N LYS A 371 28.68 9.64 -6.61
CA LYS A 371 27.84 10.14 -5.50
C LYS A 371 26.67 9.20 -5.18
N THR A 372 26.63 8.81 -3.91
CA THR A 372 25.72 7.81 -3.36
C THR A 372 25.06 8.37 -2.12
N VAL A 373 23.76 8.17 -1.99
CA VAL A 373 22.97 8.55 -0.82
C VAL A 373 22.30 7.31 -0.29
N LYS A 374 22.32 7.14 1.03
CA LYS A 374 21.66 6.05 1.74
C LYS A 374 20.41 6.57 2.44
N ALA A 375 19.44 5.68 2.63
CA ALA A 375 18.32 5.91 3.54
C ALA A 375 17.99 4.63 4.31
N VAL A 376 17.41 4.78 5.50
CA VAL A 376 16.86 3.67 6.29
C VAL A 376 15.51 4.05 6.87
N LEU A 377 14.57 3.11 6.76
CA LEU A 377 13.29 3.13 7.45
C LEU A 377 13.21 1.91 8.37
N SER A 378 12.88 2.08 9.65
CA SER A 378 12.72 0.95 10.57
C SER A 378 11.71 1.20 11.68
N ASP A 379 11.15 0.12 12.21
CA ASP A 379 10.23 0.14 13.35
C ASP A 379 10.34 -1.16 14.17
N ARG A 380 9.92 -1.10 15.43
CA ARG A 380 9.92 -2.22 16.40
C ARG A 380 8.55 -2.91 16.49
N THR A 381 7.73 -2.74 15.47
CA THR A 381 6.47 -3.47 15.31
C THR A 381 6.66 -4.62 14.34
N ASP A 382 5.83 -5.66 14.45
CA ASP A 382 5.72 -6.62 13.37
C ASP A 382 5.29 -5.91 12.06
N PRO A 383 5.85 -6.27 10.90
CA PRO A 383 5.57 -5.56 9.65
C PRO A 383 4.12 -5.74 9.17
N ARG A 384 3.56 -6.95 9.31
CA ARG A 384 2.36 -7.37 8.57
C ARG A 384 1.05 -6.95 9.23
N VAL A 385 1.05 -6.77 10.55
CA VAL A 385 -0.12 -6.38 11.34
C VAL A 385 0.10 -5.01 11.95
N ASN A 386 0.84 -4.89 13.06
CA ASN A 386 0.93 -3.63 13.81
C ASN A 386 1.62 -2.53 12.99
N GLY A 387 2.67 -2.88 12.23
CA GLY A 387 3.32 -1.95 11.31
C GLY A 387 2.38 -1.46 10.23
N SER A 388 1.65 -2.36 9.58
CA SER A 388 0.66 -1.99 8.55
C SER A 388 -0.50 -1.15 9.12
N VAL A 389 -0.96 -1.45 10.34
CA VAL A 389 -1.99 -0.68 11.06
C VAL A 389 -1.50 0.73 11.37
N LYS A 390 -0.29 0.86 11.92
CA LYS A 390 0.36 2.15 12.17
C LYS A 390 0.43 2.95 10.86
N LEU A 391 0.99 2.37 9.80
CA LEU A 391 1.18 3.02 8.52
C LEU A 391 -0.13 3.56 7.91
N ILE A 392 -1.20 2.74 7.84
CA ILE A 392 -2.47 3.19 7.24
C ILE A 392 -3.20 4.22 8.09
N VAL A 393 -3.17 4.09 9.42
CA VAL A 393 -3.82 5.07 10.30
C VAL A 393 -3.09 6.40 10.23
N GLU A 394 -1.76 6.40 10.23
CA GLU A 394 -0.98 7.64 10.12
C GLU A 394 -1.14 8.30 8.74
N ALA A 395 -1.31 7.50 7.68
CA ALA A 395 -1.70 8.02 6.36
C ALA A 395 -3.08 8.69 6.40
N ALA A 396 -4.06 8.04 6.99
CA ALA A 396 -5.42 8.58 7.13
C ALA A 396 -5.44 9.88 7.94
N LEU A 397 -4.74 9.91 9.07
CA LEU A 397 -4.69 11.08 9.94
C LEU A 397 -3.95 12.25 9.27
N ALA A 398 -2.91 12.00 8.47
CA ALA A 398 -2.28 13.05 7.65
C ALA A 398 -3.27 13.69 6.65
N MET A 399 -4.19 12.91 6.09
CA MET A 399 -5.23 13.42 5.18
C MET A 399 -6.28 14.25 5.90
N ILE A 400 -6.65 13.89 7.13
CA ILE A 400 -7.64 14.63 7.92
C ILE A 400 -7.05 15.94 8.46
N GLU A 401 -5.79 15.93 8.90
CA GLU A 401 -5.16 17.07 9.56
C GLU A 401 -4.66 18.15 8.60
N ASP A 402 -4.14 17.78 7.41
CA ASP A 402 -3.49 18.74 6.49
C ASP A 402 -3.87 18.52 5.02
N ARG A 403 -5.15 18.22 4.74
CA ARG A 403 -5.63 17.84 3.40
C ARG A 403 -5.10 18.74 2.27
N HIS A 404 -5.14 20.05 2.46
CA HIS A 404 -4.74 21.04 1.45
C HIS A 404 -3.22 21.22 1.33
N GLY A 405 -2.45 20.95 2.40
CA GLY A 405 -0.98 20.96 2.37
C GLY A 405 -0.37 19.71 1.73
N LEU A 406 -1.18 18.65 1.53
CA LEU A 406 -0.71 17.42 0.91
C LEU A 406 -0.37 17.58 -0.57
N PRO A 407 0.72 16.96 -1.06
CA PRO A 407 1.06 16.94 -2.48
C PRO A 407 -0.05 16.41 -3.40
N GLY A 408 -0.91 15.53 -2.88
CA GLY A 408 -2.01 14.88 -3.60
C GLY A 408 -3.35 15.62 -3.57
N HIS A 409 -3.46 16.82 -2.98
CA HIS A 409 -4.73 17.52 -2.76
C HIS A 409 -5.61 17.71 -4.01
N ASN A 410 -5.00 17.66 -5.21
CA ASN A 410 -5.71 17.74 -6.49
C ASN A 410 -6.45 16.45 -6.89
N GLY A 411 -6.39 15.41 -6.05
CA GLY A 411 -7.08 14.15 -6.28
C GLY A 411 -6.43 13.25 -7.32
N GLY A 412 -7.12 12.15 -7.62
CA GLY A 412 -6.67 11.07 -8.49
C GLY A 412 -6.44 9.77 -7.74
N VAL A 413 -6.03 8.74 -8.50
CA VAL A 413 -5.54 7.47 -7.95
C VAL A 413 -4.03 7.56 -7.81
N LEU A 414 -3.62 7.76 -6.57
CA LEU A 414 -2.27 8.13 -6.16
C LEU A 414 -1.58 6.97 -5.42
N THR A 415 -0.32 7.18 -5.09
CA THR A 415 0.47 6.30 -4.22
C THR A 415 0.71 7.00 -2.87
N PRO A 416 1.06 6.26 -1.79
CA PRO A 416 1.33 6.88 -0.50
C PRO A 416 2.33 8.05 -0.58
N ALA A 417 3.44 7.90 -1.30
CA ALA A 417 4.44 8.95 -1.39
C ALA A 417 4.07 10.08 -2.37
N SER A 418 3.34 9.79 -3.46
CA SER A 418 2.89 10.84 -4.37
C SER A 418 1.79 11.70 -3.76
N ALA A 419 0.90 11.11 -2.96
CA ALA A 419 -0.18 11.80 -2.28
C ALA A 419 0.28 12.54 -1.01
N LEU A 420 1.03 11.87 -0.13
CA LEU A 420 1.24 12.35 1.23
C LEU A 420 2.65 12.89 1.49
N GLY A 421 3.65 12.44 0.73
CA GLY A 421 5.01 12.98 0.73
C GLY A 421 5.60 13.25 2.12
N THR A 422 6.11 14.47 2.32
CA THR A 422 6.81 14.87 3.56
C THR A 422 5.89 14.96 4.79
N PRO A 423 4.66 15.48 4.71
CA PRO A 423 3.71 15.40 5.82
C PRO A 423 3.60 14.01 6.47
N LEU A 424 3.47 12.95 5.66
CA LEU A 424 3.45 11.58 6.19
C LEU A 424 4.79 11.15 6.79
N VAL A 425 5.93 11.49 6.16
CA VAL A 425 7.26 11.17 6.70
C VAL A 425 7.46 11.76 8.10
N GLU A 426 7.11 13.03 8.30
CA GLU A 426 7.26 13.68 9.61
C GLU A 426 6.28 13.08 10.63
N ARG A 427 5.07 12.73 10.20
CA ARG A 427 4.09 12.08 11.06
C ARG A 427 4.55 10.71 11.53
N LEU A 428 5.09 9.88 10.63
CA LEU A 428 5.64 8.56 10.97
C LEU A 428 6.82 8.66 11.96
N ARG A 429 7.68 9.67 11.82
CA ARG A 429 8.75 9.94 12.80
C ARG A 429 8.20 10.23 14.19
N ARG A 430 7.13 11.02 14.30
CA ARG A 430 6.50 11.36 15.59
C ARG A 430 5.95 10.13 16.31
N VAL A 431 5.48 9.11 15.57
CA VAL A 431 4.99 7.85 16.15
C VAL A 431 6.05 6.74 16.21
N GLY A 432 7.33 7.11 16.14
CA GLY A 432 8.47 6.25 16.43
C GLY A 432 8.98 5.39 15.27
N VAL A 433 8.56 5.65 14.02
CA VAL A 433 9.22 5.06 12.86
C VAL A 433 10.53 5.81 12.62
N HIS A 434 11.66 5.10 12.67
CA HIS A 434 12.96 5.68 12.36
C HIS A 434 13.06 5.91 10.85
N ILE A 435 13.33 7.14 10.43
CA ILE A 435 13.50 7.51 9.02
C ILE A 435 14.70 8.43 8.89
N GLU A 436 15.77 7.93 8.29
CA GLU A 436 17.03 8.63 8.12
C GLU A 436 17.49 8.60 6.66
N VAL A 437 18.09 9.69 6.20
CA VAL A 437 18.62 9.83 4.83
C VAL A 437 19.87 10.71 4.84
N GLY A 438 20.93 10.26 4.17
CA GLY A 438 22.23 10.94 4.14
C GLY A 438 23.28 10.10 3.42
N GLU A 439 24.49 10.65 3.27
CA GLU A 439 25.62 9.89 2.69
C GLU A 439 26.09 8.78 3.64
N ASP A 440 26.06 9.08 4.95
CA ASP A 440 26.49 8.19 6.04
C ASP A 440 25.33 7.55 6.80
N ALA A 441 24.11 7.58 6.24
CA ALA A 441 22.98 6.92 6.87
C ALA A 441 23.27 5.41 6.95
N TRP A 442 23.32 4.88 8.18
CA TRP A 442 23.56 3.47 8.59
C TRP A 442 24.87 2.78 8.16
#